data_AF-A0A943BQG8-F1
#
_entry.id   AF-A0A943BQG8-F1
#
_cell.length_a   1.000
_cell.length_b   1.000
_cell.length_c   1.000
_cell.angle_alpha   90.00
_cell.angle_beta   90.00
_cell.angle_gamma   90.00
#
_symmetry.space_group_name_H-M   'P 1'
#
loop_
_entity.id
_entity.type
_entity.pdbx_description
1 polymer ?
#
loop_
_entity_poly.entity_id
_entity_poly.type
_entity_poly.pdbx_seq_one_letter_code
_entity_poly.pdbx_strand_id
1 'polypeptide(L)' 'MGVIGYGLGVIGAGLAIGLAAHGVAGAMARQPEVQDRVFTVFIMGSAFAEALALIGFVVALVVK' A
#
# COMPACT_ATOMS: atom_id res chain seq x y z
N MET A 1 -18.88 4.98 -13.76
CA MET A 1 -17.96 3.82 -13.66
C MET A 1 -16.60 4.17 -13.03
N GLY A 2 -16.06 5.38 -13.21
CA GLY A 2 -14.75 5.77 -12.64
C GLY A 2 -14.62 5.64 -11.12
N VAL A 3 -15.67 5.99 -10.35
CA VAL A 3 -15.70 5.86 -8.88
C VAL A 3 -15.64 4.40 -8.39
N ILE A 4 -16.23 3.48 -9.14
CA ILE A 4 -16.21 2.04 -8.78
C ILE A 4 -14.81 1.47 -9.04
N GLY A 5 -14.20 1.81 -10.18
CA GLY A 5 -12.83 1.41 -10.48
C GLY A 5 -11.82 1.96 -9.46
N TYR A 6 -11.96 3.24 -9.10
CA TYR A 6 -11.17 3.85 -8.04
C TYR A 6 -11.38 3.15 -6.68
N GLY A 7 -12.64 2.91 -6.29
CA GLY A 7 -12.96 2.24 -5.03
C GLY A 7 -12.31 0.85 -4.91
N LEU A 8 -12.31 0.07 -5.99
CA LEU A 8 -11.62 -1.22 -6.04
C LEU A 8 -10.10 -1.07 -5.91
N GLY A 9 -9.52 -0.05 -6.55
CA GLY A 9 -8.10 0.27 -6.42
C GLY A 9 -7.69 0.62 -4.99
N VAL A 10 -8.48 1.43 -4.29
CA VAL A 10 -8.23 1.80 -2.89
C VAL A 10 -8.34 0.58 -1.97
N ILE A 11 -9.32 -0.29 -2.17
CA ILE A 11 -9.45 -1.53 -1.40
C ILE A 11 -8.20 -2.42 -1.60
N GLY A 12 -7.75 -2.55 -2.85
CA GLY A 12 -6.53 -3.29 -3.17
C GLY A 12 -5.28 -2.73 -2.47
N ALA A 13 -5.10 -1.40 -2.50
CA ALA A 13 -3.98 -0.74 -1.81
C ALA A 13 -4.05 -0.92 -0.29
N GLY A 14 -5.23 -0.72 0.31
CA GLY A 14 -5.44 -0.91 1.76
C GLY A 14 -5.12 -2.34 2.21
N LEU A 15 -5.53 -3.36 1.44
CA LEU A 15 -5.20 -4.76 1.72
C LEU A 15 -3.70 -5.03 1.57
N ALA A 16 -3.07 -4.53 0.51
CA ALA A 16 -1.63 -4.72 0.28
C ALA A 16 -0.78 -4.12 1.42
N ILE A 17 -1.09 -2.89 1.83
CA ILE A 17 -0.39 -2.20 2.93
C ILE A 17 -0.66 -2.91 4.26
N GLY A 18 -1.91 -3.30 4.53
CA GLY A 18 -2.28 -4.01 5.76
C GLY A 18 -1.54 -5.34 5.93
N LEU A 19 -1.45 -6.13 4.85
CA LEU A 19 -0.70 -7.40 4.85
C LEU A 19 0.81 -7.17 5.01
N ALA A 20 1.36 -6.17 4.32
CA ALA A 20 2.78 -5.81 4.45
C ALA A 20 3.10 -5.36 5.89
N ALA A 21 2.27 -4.51 6.48
CA ALA A 21 2.41 -4.03 7.85
C ALA A 21 2.38 -5.19 8.87
N HIS A 22 1.48 -6.15 8.69
CA HIS A 22 1.41 -7.34 9.53
C HIS A 22 2.72 -8.17 9.44
N GLY A 23 3.23 -8.39 8.23
CA GLY A 23 4.49 -9.11 8.02
C GLY A 23 5.69 -8.40 8.65
N VAL A 24 5.74 -7.06 8.54
CA VAL A 24 6.81 -6.23 9.10
C VAL A 24 6.75 -6.21 10.62
N ALA A 25 5.57 -6.06 11.22
CA ALA A 25 5.38 -6.17 12.67
C ALA A 25 5.88 -7.52 13.20
N GLY A 26 5.55 -8.62 12.53
CA GLY A 26 6.04 -9.95 12.90
C GLY A 26 7.54 -10.14 12.69
N ALA A 27 8.14 -9.52 11.67
CA ALA A 27 9.59 -9.56 11.45
C ALA A 27 10.34 -8.78 12.55
N MET A 28 9.91 -7.56 12.86
CA MET A 28 10.49 -6.72 13.91
C MET A 28 10.37 -7.38 15.29
N ALA A 29 9.25 -8.04 15.57
CA ALA A 29 9.06 -8.77 16.83
C ALA A 29 9.99 -9.99 16.99
N ARG A 30 10.36 -10.64 15.88
CA ARG A 30 11.25 -11.83 15.89
C ARG A 30 12.73 -11.47 15.85
N GLN A 31 13.07 -10.39 15.15
CA GLN A 31 14.45 -9.95 14.92
C GLN A 31 14.50 -8.42 15.00
N PRO A 32 14.69 -7.85 16.20
CA PRO A 32 14.76 -6.41 16.38
C PRO A 32 15.90 -5.75 15.60
N GLU A 33 16.99 -6.48 15.33
CA GLU A 33 18.18 -5.96 14.65
C GLU A 33 17.93 -5.59 13.18
N VAL A 34 16.85 -6.11 12.57
CA VAL A 34 16.50 -5.81 11.18
C VAL A 34 15.45 -4.70 11.05
N GLN A 35 14.94 -4.15 12.17
CA GLN A 35 13.79 -3.25 12.21
C GLN A 35 13.84 -2.11 11.17
N ASP A 36 14.94 -1.35 11.15
CA ASP A 36 15.08 -0.22 10.22
C ASP A 36 15.08 -0.66 8.75
N ARG A 37 15.71 -1.80 8.46
CA ARG A 37 15.76 -2.35 7.10
C ARG A 37 14.37 -2.82 6.66
N VAL A 38 13.65 -3.56 7.50
CA VAL A 38 12.31 -4.05 7.14
C VAL A 38 11.32 -2.90 7.03
N PHE A 39 11.42 -1.89 7.88
CA PHE A 39 10.59 -0.70 7.80
C PHE A 39 10.88 0.12 6.53
N THR A 40 12.14 0.24 6.12
CA THR A 40 12.49 0.88 4.84
C THR A 40 11.87 0.16 3.65
N VAL A 41 11.94 -1.18 3.63
CA VAL A 41 11.30 -2.00 2.59
C VAL A 41 9.78 -1.87 2.62
N PHE A 42 9.18 -1.82 3.82
CA PHE A 42 7.75 -1.59 4.01
C PHE A 42 7.28 -0.27 3.40
N ILE A 43 7.98 0.82 3.69
CA ILE A 43 7.63 2.14 3.16
C ILE A 43 7.76 2.15 1.63
N MET A 44 8.83 1.58 1.09
CA MET A 44 9.02 1.45 -0.36
C MET A 44 7.87 0.65 -1.00
N GLY A 45 7.52 -0.51 -0.45
CA GLY A 45 6.41 -1.34 -0.93
C GLY A 45 5.05 -0.65 -0.81
N SER A 46 4.82 0.06 0.29
CA SER A 46 3.58 0.81 0.53
C SER A 46 3.44 1.98 -0.45
N ALA A 47 4.54 2.66 -0.77
CA ALA A 47 4.54 3.72 -1.78
C ALA A 47 4.15 3.19 -3.18
N PHE A 48 4.60 2.00 -3.55
CA PHE A 48 4.18 1.37 -4.82
C PHE A 48 2.71 0.95 -4.81
N ALA A 49 2.21 0.43 -3.69
CA ALA A 49 0.80 0.08 -3.54
C ALA A 49 -0.11 1.32 -3.66
N GLU A 50 0.27 2.41 -2.97
CA GLU A 50 -0.44 3.71 -3.04
C GLU A 50 -0.35 4.35 -4.43
N ALA A 51 0.78 4.25 -5.12
CA ALA A 51 0.94 4.87 -6.45
C ALA A 51 -0.15 4.41 -7.44
N LEU A 52 -0.52 3.13 -7.40
CA LEU A 52 -1.60 2.59 -8.25
C LEU A 52 -2.98 3.14 -7.86
N ALA A 53 -3.26 3.27 -6.56
CA ALA A 53 -4.51 3.86 -6.07
C ALA A 53 -4.61 5.34 -6.44
N LEU A 54 -3.51 6.10 -6.34
CA LEU A 54 -3.44 7.51 -6.72
C LEU A 54 -3.60 7.72 -8.23
N ILE A 55 -3.05 6.84 -9.06
CA ILE A 55 -3.32 6.87 -10.51
C ILE A 55 -4.82 6.67 -10.76
N GLY A 56 -5.44 5.69 -10.09
CA GLY A 56 -6.89 5.45 -10.17
C GLY A 56 -7.72 6.65 -9.71
N PHE A 57 -7.29 7.34 -8.65
CA PHE A 57 -7.91 8.57 -8.15
C PHE A 57 -7.90 9.68 -9.21
N VAL A 58 -6.72 9.95 -9.77
CA VAL A 58 -6.56 11.01 -10.79
C VAL A 58 -7.41 10.69 -12.02
N VAL A 59 -7.41 9.45 -12.49
CA VAL A 59 -8.24 9.02 -13.64
C VAL A 59 -9.73 9.20 -13.33
N ALA A 60 -10.18 8.86 -12.12
CA ALA A 60 -11.57 9.03 -11.72
C ALA A 60 -12.02 10.50 -11.63
N LEU A 61 -11.09 11.44 -11.43
CA LEU A 61 -11.37 12.88 -11.44
C LEU A 61 -11.35 13.49 -12.85
N VAL A 62 -10.46 13.01 -13.72
CA VAL A 62 -10.24 13.58 -15.05
C VAL A 62 -11.22 13.04 -16.09
N VAL A 63 -11.56 11.75 -16.00
CA VAL A 63 -12.46 11.10 -16.96
C VAL A 63 -13.90 11.27 -16.51
N LYS A 64 -14.67 12.05 -17.26
CA LYS A 64 -16.09 12.36 -17.00
C LYS A 64 -17.01 11.18 -17.28
#